data_AF-A0A530QL91-F1
#
_entry.id   AF-A0A530QL91-F1
#
_cell.length_a   1.000
_cell.length_b   1.000
_cell.length_c   1.000
_cell.angle_alpha   90.00
_cell.angle_beta   90.00
_cell.angle_gamma   90.00
#
_symmetry.space_group_name_H-M   'P 1'
#
loop_
_entity.id
_entity.type
_entity.pdbx_description
1 polymer ?
#
loop_
_entity_poly.entity_id
_entity_poly.type
_entity_poly.pdbx_seq_one_letter_code
_entity_poly.pdbx_strand_id
1 'polypeptide(L)'
;DFHWKLHFGHDGRLPGQDVRFLDLLRGFVRGMTFLPPGTTTVLRADLGPGALAGVNVQTQAAFAVPISGDQVSAPTLLKIDYDGKRFLPALPAVPPGPIVIEVANRGPVRGSLLAINWPPELVALTTKPALDFDPYVSGGALLARQTFRQL
;
A
#
# COMPACT_ATOMS: atom_id res chain seq x y z
N ASP A 1 -11.60 -24.61 1.61
CA ASP A 1 -10.72 -23.42 1.51
C ASP A 1 -10.79 -22.57 2.75
N PHE A 2 -9.69 -22.51 3.49
CA PHE A 2 -9.52 -21.54 4.57
C PHE A 2 -8.96 -20.25 3.97
N HIS A 3 -9.84 -19.28 3.71
CA HIS A 3 -9.42 -17.94 3.29
C HIS A 3 -9.05 -17.12 4.53
N TRP A 4 -7.76 -17.03 4.83
CA TRP A 4 -7.26 -16.10 5.83
C TRP A 4 -7.43 -14.67 5.30
N LYS A 5 -8.32 -13.89 5.91
CA LYS A 5 -8.35 -12.43 5.70
C LYS A 5 -7.38 -11.80 6.69
N LEU A 6 -6.23 -11.35 6.19
CA LEU A 6 -5.32 -10.53 6.98
C LEU A 6 -5.98 -9.15 7.18
N HIS A 7 -6.34 -8.84 8.42
CA HIS A 7 -6.80 -7.50 8.81
C HIS A 7 -5.65 -6.81 9.55
N PHE A 8 -5.29 -5.60 9.13
CA PHE A 8 -4.45 -4.75 9.97
C PHE A 8 -5.26 -4.34 11.21
N GLY A 9 -4.66 -4.50 12.39
CA GLY A 9 -5.23 -3.95 13.62
C GLY A 9 -5.36 -2.43 13.49
N HIS A 10 -6.46 -1.87 13.99
CA HIS A 10 -6.78 -0.46 13.86
C HIS A 10 -5.99 0.44 14.82
N ASP A 11 -5.31 -0.17 15.81
CA ASP A 11 -4.70 0.53 16.95
C ASP A 11 -3.18 0.70 16.82
N GLY A 12 -2.57 0.19 15.75
CA GLY A 12 -1.13 0.34 15.53
C GLY A 12 -0.77 1.79 15.23
N ARG A 13 0.02 2.41 16.11
CA ARG A 13 0.55 3.76 15.99
C ARG A 13 2.02 3.74 15.58
N LEU A 14 2.49 4.83 14.97
CA LEU A 14 3.94 5.04 14.81
C LEU A 14 4.60 5.26 16.18
N PRO A 15 5.85 4.80 16.40
CA PRO A 15 6.55 4.98 17.66
C PRO A 15 6.57 6.42 18.15
N GLY A 16 6.09 6.64 19.37
CA GLY A 16 6.09 7.98 19.98
C GLY A 16 5.15 9.00 19.33
N GLN A 17 4.21 8.57 18.47
CA GLN A 17 3.20 9.42 17.85
C GLN A 17 1.79 8.89 18.12
N ASP A 18 0.79 9.77 18.17
CA ASP A 18 -0.63 9.37 18.23
C ASP A 18 -1.23 9.08 16.83
N VAL A 19 -0.40 9.13 15.77
CA VAL A 19 -0.83 8.88 14.39
C VAL A 19 -0.94 7.39 14.15
N ARG A 20 -2.13 6.95 13.75
CA ARG A 20 -2.39 5.57 13.34
C ARG A 20 -1.69 5.27 12.03
N PHE A 21 -1.00 4.14 11.98
CA PHE A 21 -0.28 3.67 10.80
C PHE A 21 -1.19 3.53 9.57
N LEU A 22 -2.44 3.09 9.77
CA LEU A 22 -3.40 2.97 8.67
C LEU A 22 -3.86 4.31 8.10
N ASP A 23 -3.97 5.35 8.91
CA ASP A 23 -4.36 6.67 8.43
C ASP A 23 -3.20 7.32 7.66
N LEU A 24 -1.98 7.08 8.11
CA LEU A 24 -0.78 7.43 7.35
C LEU A 24 -0.74 6.70 5.99
N LEU A 25 -0.94 5.37 5.98
CA LEU A 25 -0.94 4.58 4.74
C LEU A 25 -2.02 5.03 3.76
N ARG A 26 -3.22 5.41 4.24
CA ARG A 26 -4.29 5.95 3.41
C ARG A 26 -3.87 7.23 2.69
N GLY A 27 -3.08 8.09 3.34
CA GLY A 27 -2.53 9.31 2.73
C GLY A 27 -1.61 9.03 1.54
N PHE A 28 -1.03 7.84 1.45
CA PHE A 28 -0.13 7.43 0.36
C PHE A 28 -0.84 6.72 -0.78
N VAL A 29 -2.10 6.29 -0.60
CA VAL A 29 -2.87 5.64 -1.67
C VAL A 29 -3.12 6.64 -2.79
N ARG A 30 -2.88 6.20 -4.03
CA ARG A 30 -3.11 6.97 -5.27
C ARG A 30 -4.20 6.37 -6.14
N GLY A 31 -4.62 5.15 -5.84
CA GLY A 31 -5.80 4.55 -6.47
C GLY A 31 -5.98 3.10 -6.08
N MET A 32 -7.23 2.64 -6.15
CA MET A 32 -7.58 1.24 -5.98
C MET A 32 -8.61 0.88 -7.05
N THR A 33 -8.33 -0.13 -7.87
CA THR A 33 -9.21 -0.51 -8.97
C THR A 33 -9.12 -2.00 -9.30
N PHE A 34 -10.14 -2.52 -9.97
CA PHE A 34 -10.08 -3.84 -10.60
C PHE A 34 -9.44 -3.73 -11.98
N LEU A 35 -8.82 -4.82 -12.42
CA LEU A 35 -8.21 -4.95 -13.75
C LEU A 35 -8.97 -6.03 -14.52
N PRO A 36 -9.99 -5.68 -15.33
CA PRO A 36 -10.73 -6.66 -16.12
C PRO A 36 -9.80 -7.42 -17.07
N PRO A 37 -10.02 -8.73 -17.31
CA PRO A 37 -9.19 -9.51 -18.22
C PRO A 37 -9.28 -8.95 -19.65
N GLY A 38 -8.15 -9.00 -20.37
CA GLY A 38 -8.04 -8.55 -21.76
C GLY A 38 -8.19 -7.03 -21.95
N THR A 39 -8.22 -6.23 -20.87
CA THR A 39 -8.54 -4.81 -20.91
C THR A 39 -7.39 -3.96 -20.35
N THR A 40 -7.23 -2.75 -20.87
CA THR A 40 -6.37 -1.71 -20.28
C THR A 40 -7.18 -0.83 -19.35
N THR A 41 -6.79 -0.78 -18.08
CA THR A 41 -7.37 0.13 -17.08
C THR A 41 -6.48 1.34 -16.91
N VAL A 42 -7.08 2.53 -16.79
CA VAL A 42 -6.35 3.80 -16.65
C VAL A 42 -6.60 4.38 -15.26
N LEU A 43 -5.53 4.75 -14.57
CA LEU A 43 -5.55 5.51 -13.32
C LEU A 43 -4.77 6.82 -13.51
N ARG A 44 -5.25 7.90 -12.89
CA ARG A 44 -4.55 9.19 -12.86
C ARG A 44 -4.28 9.57 -11.42
N ALA A 45 -3.11 10.15 -11.16
CA ALA A 45 -2.69 10.58 -9.83
C ALA A 45 -1.59 11.63 -9.93
N ASP A 46 -1.28 12.26 -8.80
CA ASP A 46 -0.09 13.07 -8.61
C ASP A 46 0.90 12.33 -7.71
N LEU A 47 2.18 12.33 -8.12
CA LEU A 47 3.26 11.66 -7.44
C LEU A 47 4.24 12.66 -6.82
N GLY A 48 4.49 12.51 -5.52
CA GLY A 48 5.67 13.08 -4.87
C GLY A 48 6.88 12.16 -5.02
N PRO A 49 8.09 12.63 -4.64
CA PRO A 49 9.31 11.83 -4.71
C PRO A 49 9.20 10.55 -3.85
N GLY A 50 10.08 9.58 -4.10
CA GLY A 50 10.13 8.32 -3.35
C GLY A 50 9.93 7.11 -4.25
N ALA A 51 8.84 6.35 -4.07
CA ALA A 51 8.54 5.21 -4.92
C ALA A 51 7.04 5.05 -5.17
N LEU A 52 6.68 4.65 -6.39
CA LEU A 52 5.35 4.15 -6.73
C LEU A 52 5.36 2.63 -6.59
N ALA A 53 4.58 2.11 -5.66
CA ALA A 53 4.30 0.69 -5.55
C ALA A 53 2.90 0.38 -6.04
N GLY A 54 2.74 -0.78 -6.69
CA GLY A 54 1.43 -1.34 -6.98
C GLY A 54 1.36 -2.78 -6.51
N VAL A 55 0.23 -3.16 -5.91
CA VAL A 55 0.00 -4.54 -5.45
C VAL A 55 -1.36 -5.03 -5.89
N ASN A 56 -1.41 -6.27 -6.37
CA ASN A 56 -2.65 -7.02 -6.48
C ASN A 56 -2.95 -7.63 -5.12
N VAL A 57 -4.02 -7.18 -4.48
CA VAL A 57 -4.37 -7.58 -3.11
C VAL A 57 -4.78 -9.05 -3.00
N GLN A 58 -5.07 -9.71 -4.12
CA GLN A 58 -5.48 -11.11 -4.16
C GLN A 58 -4.28 -12.05 -4.40
N THR A 59 -3.43 -11.73 -5.38
CA THR A 59 -2.33 -12.61 -5.80
C THR A 59 -0.98 -12.23 -5.20
N GLN A 60 -0.89 -11.09 -4.52
CA GLN A 60 0.35 -10.49 -4.02
C GLN A 60 1.37 -10.14 -5.13
N ALA A 61 0.97 -10.20 -6.41
CA ALA A 61 1.76 -9.66 -7.50
C ALA A 61 2.02 -8.17 -7.23
N ALA A 62 3.28 -7.74 -7.33
CA ALA A 62 3.64 -6.38 -7.00
C ALA A 62 4.69 -5.83 -7.97
N PHE A 63 4.75 -4.50 -8.05
CA PHE A 63 5.86 -3.76 -8.64
C PHE A 63 6.24 -2.59 -7.73
N ALA A 64 7.47 -2.11 -7.90
CA ALA A 64 7.93 -0.86 -7.35
C ALA A 64 8.75 -0.12 -8.42
N VAL A 65 8.41 1.15 -8.64
CA VAL A 65 9.09 2.06 -9.56
C VAL A 65 9.58 3.26 -8.75
N PRO A 66 10.89 3.55 -8.72
CA PRO A 66 11.41 4.77 -8.12
C PRO A 66 10.80 6.03 -8.74
N ILE A 67 10.54 7.03 -7.90
CA ILE A 67 10.11 8.36 -8.32
C ILE A 67 11.26 9.33 -8.02
N SER A 68 11.99 9.73 -9.06
CA SER A 68 13.25 10.47 -8.94
C SER A 68 13.50 11.42 -10.13
N GLY A 69 14.41 12.37 -9.95
CA GLY A 69 14.67 13.45 -10.90
C GLY A 69 13.87 14.72 -10.60
N ASP A 70 13.81 15.61 -11.57
CA ASP A 70 13.15 16.91 -11.42
C ASP A 70 11.63 16.79 -11.53
N GLN A 71 10.93 17.67 -10.81
CA GLN A 71 9.47 17.74 -10.87
C GLN A 71 9.01 18.16 -12.27
N VAL A 72 8.05 17.44 -12.82
CA VAL A 72 7.44 17.73 -14.12
C VAL A 72 5.99 18.19 -13.96
N SER A 73 5.56 19.10 -14.83
CA SER A 73 4.16 19.56 -14.87
C SER A 73 3.32 18.82 -15.91
N ALA A 74 3.96 18.17 -16.89
CA ALA A 74 3.28 17.37 -17.89
C ALA A 74 3.03 15.95 -17.38
N PRO A 75 1.87 15.33 -17.68
CA PRO A 75 1.60 13.96 -17.25
C PRO A 75 2.59 12.95 -17.83
N THR A 76 3.25 12.20 -16.96
CA THR A 76 4.06 11.05 -17.36
C THR A 76 3.18 9.84 -17.63
N LEU A 77 3.40 9.12 -18.73
CA LEU A 77 2.69 7.88 -19.02
C LEU A 77 3.50 6.67 -18.55
N LEU A 78 2.97 5.92 -17.58
CA LEU A 78 3.52 4.65 -17.13
C LEU A 78 2.63 3.50 -17.61
N LYS A 79 3.14 2.72 -18.57
CA LYS A 79 2.49 1.48 -19.02
C LYS A 79 2.96 0.31 -18.18
N ILE A 80 2.04 -0.58 -17.83
CA ILE A 80 2.30 -1.78 -17.03
C ILE A 80 1.54 -2.94 -17.67
N ASP A 81 2.26 -4.00 -18.04
CA ASP A 81 1.61 -5.27 -18.40
C ASP A 81 1.38 -6.11 -17.14
N TYR A 82 0.22 -6.73 -17.04
CA TYR A 82 -0.13 -7.68 -16.00
C TYR A 82 -0.56 -9.01 -16.62
N ASP A 83 0.20 -10.08 -16.40
CA ASP A 83 -0.06 -11.40 -17.00
C ASP A 83 -0.97 -12.31 -16.13
N GLY A 84 -1.54 -11.77 -15.05
CA GLY A 84 -2.25 -12.54 -14.03
C GLY A 84 -1.39 -12.94 -12.82
N LYS A 85 -0.05 -12.87 -12.93
CA LYS A 85 0.90 -13.28 -11.89
C LYS A 85 1.92 -12.20 -11.55
N ARG A 86 2.30 -11.35 -12.50
CA ARG A 86 3.36 -10.36 -12.38
C ARG A 86 2.94 -9.05 -13.04
N PHE A 87 3.35 -7.95 -12.43
CA PHE A 87 3.32 -6.63 -13.05
C PHE A 87 4.68 -6.33 -13.67
N LEU A 88 4.68 -5.79 -14.89
CA LEU A 88 5.86 -5.42 -15.64
C LEU A 88 5.75 -3.95 -16.07
N PRO A 89 6.27 -3.01 -15.27
CA PRO A 89 6.33 -1.60 -15.65
C PRO A 89 7.28 -1.39 -16.84
N ALA A 90 6.86 -0.58 -17.79
CA ALA A 90 7.64 -0.27 -18.99
C ALA A 90 8.80 0.72 -18.74
N LEU A 91 8.77 1.44 -17.62
CA LEU A 91 9.79 2.40 -17.23
C LEU A 91 10.47 1.94 -15.94
N PRO A 92 11.81 2.09 -15.85
CA PRO A 92 12.55 1.75 -14.64
C PRO A 92 12.42 2.79 -13.53
N ALA A 93 11.99 4.02 -13.85
CA ALA A 93 11.74 5.13 -12.93
C ALA A 93 10.77 6.13 -13.58
N VAL A 94 10.15 7.00 -12.78
CA VAL A 94 9.31 8.12 -13.24
C VAL A 94 9.67 9.41 -12.49
N PRO A 95 9.52 10.60 -13.09
CA PRO A 95 9.73 11.85 -12.35
C PRO A 95 8.56 12.13 -11.38
N PRO A 96 8.78 12.94 -10.33
CA PRO A 96 7.69 13.51 -9.53
C PRO A 96 6.77 14.38 -10.39
N GLY A 97 5.47 14.32 -10.16
CA GLY A 97 4.45 15.10 -10.89
C GLY A 97 3.21 14.30 -11.27
N PRO A 98 2.37 14.83 -12.17
CA PRO A 98 1.18 14.14 -12.65
C PRO A 98 1.53 12.86 -13.42
N ILE A 99 0.77 11.79 -13.20
CA ILE A 99 0.97 10.50 -13.86
C ILE A 99 -0.33 9.94 -14.41
N VAL A 100 -0.22 9.28 -15.57
CA VAL A 100 -1.22 8.37 -16.12
C VAL A 100 -0.66 6.95 -16.07
N ILE A 101 -1.30 6.07 -15.32
CA ILE A 101 -0.92 4.67 -15.19
C ILE A 101 -1.88 3.84 -16.03
N GLU A 102 -1.35 3.18 -17.06
CA GLU A 102 -2.09 2.27 -17.92
C GLU A 102 -1.70 0.83 -17.57
N VAL A 103 -2.65 0.05 -17.08
CA VAL A 103 -2.41 -1.36 -16.74
C VAL A 103 -3.19 -2.26 -17.68
N ALA A 104 -2.47 -2.98 -18.54
CA ALA A 104 -3.03 -3.96 -19.47
C ALA A 104 -3.05 -5.34 -18.79
N ASN A 105 -4.24 -5.85 -18.46
CA ASN A 105 -4.37 -7.21 -17.97
C ASN A 105 -4.44 -8.19 -19.15
N ARG A 106 -3.34 -8.88 -19.41
CA ARG A 106 -3.20 -9.93 -20.43
C ARG A 106 -3.63 -11.31 -19.91
N GLY A 107 -3.87 -11.43 -18.60
CA GLY A 107 -4.29 -12.67 -17.96
C GLY A 107 -5.77 -13.01 -18.23
N PRO A 108 -6.15 -14.29 -18.08
CA PRO A 108 -7.53 -14.74 -18.26
C PRO A 108 -8.45 -14.39 -17.10
N VAL A 109 -7.90 -13.91 -15.97
CA VAL A 109 -8.65 -13.64 -14.74
C VAL A 109 -8.56 -12.15 -14.38
N ARG A 110 -9.62 -11.63 -13.78
CA ARG A 110 -9.65 -10.27 -13.23
C ARG A 110 -8.57 -10.09 -12.16
N GLY A 111 -7.77 -9.04 -12.30
CA GLY A 111 -6.82 -8.60 -11.28
C GLY A 111 -7.35 -7.47 -10.41
N SER A 112 -6.49 -6.99 -9.51
CA SER A 112 -6.69 -5.76 -8.77
C SER A 112 -5.38 -4.97 -8.70
N LEU A 113 -5.49 -3.67 -8.49
CA LEU A 113 -4.36 -2.79 -8.24
C LEU A 113 -4.69 -1.87 -7.09
N LEU A 114 -3.87 -1.90 -6.05
CA LEU A 114 -3.72 -0.82 -5.08
C LEU A 114 -2.39 -0.10 -5.38
N ALA A 115 -2.47 1.16 -5.78
CA ALA A 115 -1.32 2.01 -6.07
C ALA A 115 -1.00 2.91 -4.88
N ILE A 116 0.27 2.95 -4.47
CA ILE A 116 0.76 3.67 -3.29
C ILE A 116 2.00 4.47 -3.67
N ASN A 117 2.02 5.76 -3.35
CA ASN A 117 3.20 6.62 -3.46
C ASN A 117 3.88 6.70 -2.09
N TRP A 118 4.91 5.87 -1.91
CA TRP A 118 5.74 5.88 -0.72
C TRP A 118 6.67 7.09 -0.72
N PRO A 119 6.70 7.88 0.36
CA PRO A 119 7.60 9.01 0.46
C PRO A 119 9.04 8.53 0.72
N PRO A 120 10.06 9.35 0.38
CA PRO A 120 11.47 8.92 0.40
C PRO A 120 11.94 8.42 1.77
N GLU A 121 11.47 9.06 2.85
CA GLU A 121 11.82 8.70 4.22
C GLU A 121 11.36 7.28 4.59
N LEU A 122 10.23 6.81 4.05
CA LEU A 122 9.74 5.44 4.28
C LEU A 122 10.41 4.43 3.36
N VAL A 123 10.80 4.83 2.14
CA VAL A 123 11.56 3.98 1.22
C VAL A 123 12.97 3.71 1.75
N ALA A 124 13.57 4.70 2.43
CA ALA A 124 14.91 4.58 3.02
C ALA A 124 14.96 3.69 4.28
N LEU A 125 13.81 3.32 4.87
CA LEU A 125 13.79 2.46 6.03
C LEU A 125 14.24 1.04 5.66
N THR A 126 15.40 0.65 6.15
CA THR A 126 15.94 -0.72 6.02
C THR A 126 15.22 -1.73 6.91
N THR A 127 14.48 -1.23 7.91
CA THR A 127 13.76 -2.03 8.89
C THR A 127 12.34 -1.48 9.02
N LYS A 128 11.33 -2.35 9.02
CA LYS A 128 9.94 -1.91 9.27
C LYS A 128 9.88 -1.27 10.66
N PRO A 129 9.27 -0.09 10.82
CA PRO A 129 9.12 0.50 12.14
C PRO A 129 8.28 -0.42 13.01
N ALA A 130 8.72 -0.67 14.24
CA ALA A 130 7.87 -1.30 15.25
C ALA A 130 6.63 -0.41 15.41
N LEU A 131 5.43 -0.99 15.45
CA LEU A 131 4.23 -0.20 15.74
C LEU A 131 3.97 -0.24 17.24
N ASP A 132 3.63 0.91 17.81
CA ASP A 132 3.14 1.00 19.17
C ASP A 132 1.68 0.58 19.19
N PHE A 133 1.34 -0.38 20.05
CA PHE A 133 -0.04 -0.77 20.30
C PHE A 133 -0.36 -0.42 21.75
N ASP A 134 -1.58 0.05 22.00
CA ASP A 134 -2.04 0.16 23.39
C ASP A 134 -1.92 -1.23 24.05
N PRO A 135 -1.43 -1.30 25.30
CA PRO A 135 -1.33 -2.57 26.00
C PRO A 135 -2.72 -3.20 26.02
N TYR A 136 -2.87 -4.34 25.35
CA TYR A 136 -4.08 -5.14 25.43
C TYR A 136 -4.36 -5.37 26.92
N VAL A 137 -5.53 -4.95 27.40
CA VAL A 137 -6.09 -5.51 28.63
C VAL A 137 -6.37 -6.97 28.29
N SER A 138 -5.37 -7.83 28.48
CA SER A 138 -5.53 -9.27 28.32
C SER A 138 -6.65 -9.74 29.27
N GLY A 139 -7.35 -10.82 28.96
CA GLY A 139 -8.35 -11.40 29.87
C GLY A 139 -7.80 -11.66 31.29
N GLY A 140 -6.48 -11.83 31.43
CA GLY A 140 -5.79 -11.89 32.73
C GLY A 140 -5.84 -10.59 33.52
N ALA A 141 -5.80 -9.43 32.87
CA ALA A 141 -5.95 -8.12 33.51
C ALA A 141 -7.40 -7.81 33.92
N LEU A 142 -8.40 -8.43 33.26
CA LEU A 142 -9.80 -8.41 33.70
C LEU A 142 -10.01 -9.33 34.91
N LEU A 143 -9.41 -10.54 34.91
CA LEU A 143 -9.46 -11.47 36.04
C LEU A 143 -8.79 -10.91 37.29
N ALA A 144 -7.66 -10.20 37.17
CA ALA A 144 -6.95 -9.62 38.31
C ALA A 144 -7.69 -8.41 38.96
N ARG A 145 -8.59 -7.74 38.22
CA ARG A 145 -9.38 -6.62 38.74
C ARG A 145 -10.72 -7.02 39.36
N GLN A 146 -11.20 -8.25 39.11
CA GLN A 146 -12.43 -8.75 39.72
C GLN A 146 -12.20 -9.34 41.13
N THR A 147 -10.96 -9.70 41.48
CA THR A 147 -10.63 -10.34 42.77
C THR A 147 -10.30 -9.38 43.93
N PHE A 148 -10.31 -8.06 43.72
CA PHE A 148 -10.04 -7.07 44.79
C PHE A 148 -11.23 -6.13 45.06
N ARG A 149 -12.46 -6.66 45.07
CA ARG A 149 -13.64 -5.96 45.64
C ARG A 149 -14.31 -6.68 46.80
N GLN A 150 -13.70 -7.73 47.35
CA GLN A 150 -14.12 -8.32 48.61
C GLN A 150 -12.91 -8.69 49.46
N LEU A 151 -12.35 -7.70 50.14
CA LEU A 151 -11.79 -7.80 51.49
C LEU A 151 -12.04 -6.45 52.18
#